data_AF-A0A966FH32-F1
#
_entry.id   AF-A0A966FH32-F1
#
_cell.length_a   1.000
_cell.length_b   1.000
_cell.length_c   1.000
_cell.angle_alpha   90.00
_cell.angle_beta   90.00
_cell.angle_gamma   90.00
#
_symmetry.space_group_name_H-M   'P 1'
#
loop_
_entity.id
_entity.type
_entity.pdbx_description
1 polymer ?
#
loop_
_entity_poly.entity_id
_entity_poly.type
_entity_poly.pdbx_seq_one_letter_code
_entity_poly.pdbx_strand_id
1 'polypeptide(L)'
;IAGGIGITPIQAMAQELNARGGHFELHYVGRTKEEMAFVDDLRRNFPEQCHFYFSQAPKPTRLDVSLLLESTSADTVIYVCGPARLIDAVRQAARKFGIADERVQSESFV
;
A
#
# COMPACT_ATOMS: atom_id res chain seq x y z
N ILE A 1 -1.46 -0.30 -1.71
CA ILE A 1 -0.74 -0.92 -0.57
C ILE A 1 0.40 -1.76 -1.12
N ALA A 2 1.64 -1.55 -0.69
CA ALA A 2 2.81 -2.28 -1.17
C ALA A 2 3.61 -2.87 -0.01
N GLY A 3 4.17 -4.08 -0.19
CA GLY A 3 5.06 -4.73 0.76
C GLY A 3 6.38 -5.17 0.13
N GLY A 4 7.50 -4.65 0.63
CA GLY A 4 8.84 -5.01 0.12
C GLY A 4 8.99 -4.73 -1.37
N ILE A 5 9.37 -5.74 -2.17
CA ILE A 5 9.55 -5.59 -3.62
C ILE A 5 8.23 -5.42 -4.40
N GLY A 6 7.08 -5.72 -3.79
CA GLY A 6 5.76 -5.45 -4.38
C GLY A 6 5.47 -3.96 -4.65
N ILE A 7 6.41 -3.07 -4.28
CA ILE A 7 6.39 -1.68 -4.69
C ILE A 7 6.52 -1.49 -6.21
N THR A 8 7.16 -2.42 -6.93
CA THR A 8 7.46 -2.23 -8.36
C THR A 8 6.22 -2.00 -9.24
N PRO A 9 5.16 -2.85 -9.21
CA PRO A 9 3.94 -2.56 -9.97
C PRO A 9 3.19 -1.36 -9.38
N ILE A 10 3.16 -1.22 -8.05
CA ILE A 10 2.36 -0.20 -7.36
C ILE A 10 2.89 1.21 -7.62
N GLN A 11 4.20 1.41 -7.67
CA GLN A 11 4.79 2.70 -8.01
C GLN A 11 4.45 3.10 -9.45
N ALA A 12 4.48 2.16 -10.41
CA ALA A 12 4.12 2.45 -11.79
C ALA A 12 2.65 2.89 -11.89
N MET A 13 1.74 2.24 -11.16
CA MET A 13 0.34 2.65 -11.06
C MET A 13 0.18 4.04 -10.43
N ALA A 14 0.93 4.35 -9.37
CA ALA A 14 0.91 5.67 -8.72
C ALA A 14 1.39 6.78 -9.67
N GLN A 15 2.46 6.53 -10.43
CA GLN A 15 2.96 7.46 -11.45
C GLN A 15 1.92 7.74 -12.53
N GLU A 16 1.27 6.69 -13.04
CA GLU A 16 0.23 6.83 -14.07
C GLU A 16 -1.01 7.56 -13.54
N LEU A 17 -1.48 7.24 -12.33
CA LEU A 17 -2.59 7.95 -11.71
C LEU A 17 -2.28 9.43 -11.50
N ASN A 18 -1.09 9.75 -11.00
CA ASN A 18 -0.66 11.13 -10.85
C ASN A 18 -0.61 11.88 -12.19
N ALA A 19 -0.07 11.25 -13.24
CA ALA A 19 -0.01 11.85 -14.58
C ALA A 19 -1.41 12.15 -15.16
N ARG A 20 -2.42 11.37 -14.76
CA ARG A 20 -3.84 11.58 -15.14
C ARG A 20 -4.59 12.53 -14.20
N GLY A 21 -3.96 13.06 -13.15
CA GLY A 21 -4.62 13.87 -12.12
C GLY A 21 -5.56 13.08 -11.21
N GLY A 22 -5.37 11.76 -11.10
CA GLY A 22 -6.14 10.89 -10.22
C GLY A 22 -5.71 10.99 -8.76
N HIS A 23 -6.64 10.70 -7.85
CA HIS A 23 -6.38 10.65 -6.41
C HIS A 23 -5.95 9.24 -5.98
N PHE A 24 -4.96 9.14 -5.10
CA PHE A 24 -4.53 7.89 -4.50
C PHE A 24 -3.80 8.11 -3.18
N GLU A 25 -3.75 7.05 -2.36
CA GLU A 25 -2.84 6.92 -1.22
C GLU A 25 -1.97 5.67 -1.40
N LEU A 26 -0.69 5.79 -1.06
CA LEU A 26 0.30 4.72 -1.14
C LEU A 26 0.84 4.37 0.24
N HIS A 27 0.32 3.29 0.82
CA HIS A 27 0.87 2.70 2.05
C HIS A 27 1.94 1.67 1.71
N TYR A 28 3.21 1.99 2.00
CA TYR A 28 4.37 1.16 1.69
C TYR A 28 5.01 0.61 2.96
N VAL A 29 4.98 -0.72 3.12
CA VAL A 29 5.48 -1.43 4.30
C VAL A 29 6.76 -2.20 3.99
N GLY A 30 7.70 -2.20 4.94
CA GLY A 30 8.93 -3.00 4.86
C GLY A 30 9.71 -3.03 6.17
N ARG A 31 10.99 -3.43 6.12
CA ARG A 31 11.84 -3.61 7.31
C ARG A 31 12.46 -2.29 7.76
N THR A 32 13.36 -1.74 6.95
CA THR A 32 14.02 -0.46 7.19
C THR A 32 13.91 0.40 5.94
N LYS A 33 14.28 1.69 6.04
CA LYS A 33 14.31 2.59 4.88
C LYS A 33 15.32 2.10 3.85
N GLU A 34 16.47 1.63 4.32
CA GLU A 34 17.63 1.25 3.52
C GLU A 34 17.39 -0.03 2.71
N GLU A 35 16.50 -0.91 3.18
CA GLU A 35 16.13 -2.15 2.49
C GLU A 35 14.93 -2.00 1.55
N MET A 36 14.31 -0.81 1.50
CA MET A 36 13.13 -0.55 0.68
C MET A 36 13.48 0.27 -0.55
N ALA A 37 13.12 -0.25 -1.72
CA ALA A 37 13.40 0.42 -2.99
C ALA A 37 12.53 1.69 -3.14
N PHE A 38 13.07 2.69 -3.84
CA PHE A 38 12.35 3.91 -4.27
C PHE A 38 11.80 4.82 -3.16
N VAL A 39 12.13 4.61 -1.88
CA VAL A 39 11.57 5.41 -0.78
C VAL A 39 11.82 6.91 -0.96
N ASP A 40 13.04 7.31 -1.32
CA ASP A 40 13.39 8.72 -1.48
C ASP A 40 12.74 9.35 -2.72
N ASP A 41 12.58 8.59 -3.80
CA ASP A 41 11.91 9.05 -5.02
C ASP A 41 10.40 9.21 -4.79
N LEU A 42 9.77 8.25 -4.11
CA LEU A 42 8.35 8.31 -3.75
C LEU A 42 8.05 9.48 -2.82
N ARG A 43 8.91 9.74 -1.82
CA ARG A 43 8.78 10.92 -0.94
C ARG A 43 8.88 12.23 -1.70
N ARG A 44 9.77 12.29 -2.70
CA ARG A 44 9.98 13.50 -3.49
C ARG A 44 8.81 13.77 -4.43
N ASN A 45 8.33 12.73 -5.09
CA ASN A 45 7.29 12.86 -6.13
C ASN A 45 5.88 12.89 -5.55
N PHE A 46 5.65 12.24 -4.41
CA PHE A 46 4.33 12.04 -3.81
C PHE A 46 4.35 12.26 -2.27
N PRO A 47 4.77 13.44 -1.80
CA PRO A 47 5.01 13.70 -0.37
C PRO A 47 3.76 13.59 0.50
N GLU A 48 2.59 13.88 -0.07
CA GLU A 48 1.30 13.85 0.66
C GLU A 48 0.59 12.50 0.51
N GLN A 49 0.84 11.77 -0.57
CA GLN A 49 0.15 10.51 -0.86
C GLN A 49 0.89 9.29 -0.28
N CYS A 50 2.20 9.39 -0.03
CA CYS A 50 3.01 8.24 0.41
C CYS A 50 3.16 8.15 1.93
N HIS A 51 2.76 7.00 2.48
CA HIS A 51 2.90 6.65 3.89
C HIS A 51 3.82 5.43 4.05
N PHE A 52 4.86 5.57 4.88
CA PHE A 52 5.89 4.54 5.03
C PHE A 52 5.83 3.88 6.40
N TYR A 53 5.96 2.55 6.43
CA TYR A 53 5.93 1.76 7.65
C TYR A 53 7.17 0.87 7.74
N PHE A 54 8.05 1.17 8.68
CA PHE A 54 9.35 0.50 8.84
C PHE A 54 9.32 -0.39 10.09
N SER A 55 9.31 -1.70 9.84
CA SER A 55 9.08 -2.66 10.90
C SER A 55 10.25 -2.89 11.85
N GLN A 56 11.45 -2.55 11.41
CA GLN A 56 12.74 -2.75 12.09
C GLN A 56 13.54 -1.44 12.25
N ALA A 57 12.91 -0.27 12.08
CA ALA A 57 13.52 1.01 12.40
C ALA A 57 13.70 1.19 13.92
N PRO A 58 14.61 2.06 14.41
CA PRO A 58 14.77 2.34 15.84
C PRO A 58 13.46 2.73 16.55
N LYS A 59 12.57 3.43 15.84
CA LYS A 59 11.18 3.63 16.22
C LYS A 59 10.28 2.91 15.20
N PRO A 60 9.89 1.65 15.47
CA PRO A 60 9.13 0.87 14.50
C PRO A 60 7.74 1.46 14.25
N THR A 61 7.31 1.40 13.00
CA THR A 61 5.93 1.69 12.61
C THR A 61 5.33 0.47 11.90
N ARG A 62 4.01 0.34 11.98
CA ARG A 62 3.25 -0.75 11.34
C ARG A 62 2.01 -0.16 10.71
N LEU A 63 1.65 -0.68 9.54
CA LEU A 63 0.36 -0.38 8.94
C LEU A 63 -0.72 -1.14 9.72
N ASP A 64 -1.69 -0.39 10.25
CA ASP A 64 -2.94 -0.96 10.72
C ASP A 64 -3.91 -1.03 9.52
N VAL A 65 -4.01 -2.22 8.94
CA VAL A 65 -4.86 -2.46 7.77
C VAL A 65 -6.34 -2.33 8.12
N SER A 66 -6.74 -2.69 9.34
CA SER A 66 -8.15 -2.57 9.73
C SER A 66 -8.55 -1.11 9.85
N LEU A 67 -7.73 -0.30 10.53
CA LEU A 67 -7.98 1.13 10.66
C LEU A 67 -7.99 1.84 9.30
N LEU A 68 -7.06 1.48 8.40
CA LEU A 68 -7.02 2.03 7.05
C LEU A 68 -8.30 1.74 6.26
N LEU A 69 -8.77 0.49 6.29
CA LEU A 69 -9.95 0.09 5.51
C LEU A 69 -11.26 0.54 6.15
N GLU A 70 -11.30 0.77 7.46
CA GLU A 70 -12.45 1.37 8.13
C GLU A 70 -12.75 2.79 7.62
N SER A 71 -11.72 3.58 7.32
CA SER A 71 -11.86 4.95 6.79
C SER A 71 -11.93 5.01 5.26
N THR A 72 -11.90 3.88 4.56
CA THR A 72 -11.87 3.84 3.09
C THR A 72 -13.26 4.08 2.50
N SER A 73 -13.36 4.94 1.49
CA SER A 73 -14.63 5.25 0.83
C SER A 73 -15.19 4.07 0.03
N ALA A 74 -16.51 4.10 -0.21
CA ALA A 74 -17.22 3.03 -0.93
C ALA A 74 -16.83 2.90 -2.42
N ASP A 75 -16.22 3.92 -3.01
CA ASP A 75 -15.77 4.00 -4.40
C ASP A 75 -14.27 3.72 -4.58
N THR A 76 -13.50 3.61 -3.51
CA THR A 76 -12.06 3.30 -3.60
C THR A 76 -11.81 1.86 -4.07
N VAL A 77 -10.89 1.70 -5.02
CA VAL A 77 -10.33 0.40 -5.44
C VAL A 77 -8.97 0.21 -4.77
N ILE A 78 -8.78 -0.94 -4.13
CA ILE A 78 -7.59 -1.27 -3.35
C ILE A 78 -6.69 -2.18 -4.18
N TYR A 79 -5.49 -1.70 -4.49
CA TYR A 79 -4.42 -2.53 -5.04
C TYR A 79 -3.45 -2.94 -3.94
N VAL A 80 -3.16 -4.24 -3.81
CA VAL A 80 -2.19 -4.78 -2.86
C VAL A 80 -1.19 -5.73 -3.53
N CYS A 81 0.10 -5.45 -3.38
CA CYS A 81 1.17 -6.35 -3.81
C CYS A 81 2.22 -6.50 -2.70
N GLY A 82 2.58 -7.74 -2.36
CA GLY A 82 3.54 -8.01 -1.29
C GLY A 82 3.42 -9.45 -0.74
N PRO A 83 4.00 -9.72 0.44
CA PRO A 83 3.95 -11.05 1.06
C PRO A 83 2.50 -11.53 1.30
N ALA A 84 2.25 -12.83 1.20
CA ALA A 84 0.91 -13.44 1.37
C ALA A 84 0.18 -12.93 2.62
N ARG A 85 0.87 -12.86 3.76
CA ARG A 85 0.33 -12.33 5.02
C ARG A 85 -0.25 -10.91 4.92
N LEU A 86 0.32 -10.04 4.09
CA LEU A 86 -0.18 -8.68 3.88
C LEU A 86 -1.42 -8.69 2.99
N ILE A 87 -1.39 -9.46 1.90
CA ILE A 87 -2.53 -9.62 0.99
C ILE A 87 -3.73 -10.21 1.76
N ASP A 88 -3.49 -11.25 2.56
CA ASP A 88 -4.53 -11.89 3.38
C ASP A 88 -5.11 -10.93 4.42
N ALA A 89 -4.27 -10.12 5.07
CA ALA A 89 -4.73 -9.11 6.02
C ALA A 89 -5.64 -8.06 5.35
N VAL A 90 -5.27 -7.59 4.15
CA VAL A 90 -6.10 -6.66 3.37
C VAL A 90 -7.43 -7.29 2.97
N ARG A 91 -7.42 -8.51 2.45
CA ARG A 91 -8.64 -9.23 2.05
C ARG A 91 -9.55 -9.51 3.25
N GLN A 92 -9.00 -9.89 4.40
CA GLN A 92 -9.78 -10.13 5.62
C GLN A 92 -10.43 -8.85 6.14
N ALA A 93 -9.67 -7.75 6.18
CA ALA A 93 -10.20 -6.45 6.60
C ALA A 93 -11.25 -5.93 5.61
N ALA A 94 -11.04 -6.09 4.30
CA ALA A 94 -12.02 -5.74 3.28
C ALA A 94 -13.36 -6.47 3.50
N ARG A 95 -13.33 -7.79 3.68
CA ARG A 95 -14.54 -8.58 4.00
C ARG A 95 -15.21 -8.13 5.29
N LYS A 96 -14.43 -7.82 6.33
CA LYS A 96 -14.94 -7.33 7.61
C LYS A 96 -15.74 -6.03 7.46
N PHE A 97 -15.30 -5.12 6.58
CA PHE A 97 -15.95 -3.83 6.34
C PHE A 97 -16.91 -3.84 5.14
N GLY A 98 -17.24 -5.02 4.58
CA GLY A 98 -18.18 -5.13 3.46
C GLY A 98 -17.67 -4.53 2.14
N ILE A 99 -16.35 -4.41 1.98
CA ILE A 99 -15.73 -4.00 0.71
C ILE A 99 -15.84 -5.18 -0.26
N ALA A 100 -16.50 -4.96 -1.39
CA ALA A 100 -16.68 -5.96 -2.44
C ALA A 100 -15.34 -6.52 -2.93
N ASP A 101 -15.25 -7.83 -3.15
CA ASP A 101 -14.01 -8.52 -3.50
C ASP A 101 -13.43 -8.00 -4.83
N GLU A 102 -14.27 -7.56 -5.77
CA GLU A 102 -13.87 -6.98 -7.05
C GLU A 102 -13.13 -5.64 -6.89
N ARG A 103 -13.28 -4.97 -5.74
CA ARG A 103 -12.53 -3.75 -5.41
C ARG A 103 -11.17 -4.06 -4.78
N VAL A 104 -10.83 -5.31 -4.51
CA VAL A 104 -9.54 -5.70 -3.92
C VAL A 104 -8.72 -6.45 -4.96
N GLN A 105 -7.87 -5.71 -5.67
CA GLN A 105 -6.95 -6.22 -6.66
C GLN A 105 -5.63 -6.61 -6.00
N SER A 106 -5.14 -7.82 -6.26
CA SER A 106 -3.92 -8.31 -5.61
C SER A 106 -3.00 -9.05 -6.56
N GLU A 107 -1.69 -8.87 -6.38
CA GLU A 107 -0.65 -9.60 -7.10
C GLU A 107 0.38 -10.17 -6.10
N SER A 108 0.79 -11.41 -6.30
CA SER A 108 1.82 -12.11 -5.51
C SER A 108 2.95 -12.55 -6.43
N PHE A 109 4.20 -12.38 -5.97
CA PHE A 109 5.41 -12.87 -6.66
C PHE A 109 5.93 -14.20 -6.08
N VAL A 110 5.11 -14.84 -5.25
CA VAL A 110 5.33 -16.16 -4.64
C VAL A 110 4.06 -16.99 -4.70
#